data_AF-A0A940A3U4-F1
#
_entry.id   AF-A0A940A3U4-F1
#
_cell.length_a   1.000
_cell.length_b   1.000
_cell.length_c   1.000
_cell.angle_alpha   90.00
_cell.angle_beta   90.00
_cell.angle_gamma   90.00
#
_symmetry.space_group_name_H-M   'P 1'
#
loop_
_entity.id
_entity.type
_entity.pdbx_description
1 polymer ?
#
loop_
_entity_poly.entity_id
_entity_poly.type
_entity_poly.pdbx_seq_one_letter_code
_entity_poly.pdbx_strand_id
1 'polypeptide(L)'
;MATAIGTNRTYLSTYFTLQGTTYSAYINRLRVEHFIHQYRQREAQIGADSDSLRPFTALELAQQSGYCSYSTFSAAFKKFTGFSVTTWIKSERESR
;
A
#
# COMPACT_ATOMS: atom_id res chain seq x y z
N MET A 1 10.67 11.51 15.62
CA MET A 1 9.94 11.88 14.39
C MET A 1 8.53 12.39 14.71
N ALA A 2 8.42 13.53 15.38
CA ALA A 2 7.14 14.21 15.65
C ALA A 2 7.16 15.68 15.17
N THR A 3 8.19 16.06 14.40
CA THR A 3 8.53 17.46 14.11
C THR A 3 8.37 17.84 12.64
N ALA A 4 8.07 16.88 11.76
CA ALA A 4 8.04 17.13 10.31
C ALA A 4 6.70 17.69 9.81
N ILE A 5 5.62 17.57 10.57
CA ILE A 5 4.32 18.15 10.27
C ILE A 5 3.87 18.81 11.56
N GLY A 6 3.74 20.14 11.55
CA GLY A 6 3.41 20.98 12.73
C GLY A 6 2.00 20.78 13.27
N THR A 7 1.52 19.55 13.35
CA THR A 7 0.27 19.15 13.97
C THR A 7 0.59 18.21 15.12
N ASN A 8 0.25 18.67 16.32
CA ASN A 8 0.43 17.90 17.54
C ASN A 8 -0.22 16.52 17.35
N ARG A 9 0.51 15.44 17.63
CA ARG A 9 0.04 14.04 17.51
C ARG A 9 -1.33 13.85 18.17
N THR A 10 -1.58 14.58 19.26
CA THR A 10 -2.86 14.62 19.97
C THR A 10 -4.00 15.12 19.08
N TYR A 11 -3.78 16.20 18.32
CA TYR A 11 -4.79 16.80 17.44
C TYR A 11 -5.15 15.87 16.28
N LEU A 12 -4.14 15.24 15.65
CA LEU A 12 -4.38 14.25 14.60
C LEU A 12 -5.10 13.02 15.15
N SER A 13 -4.71 12.52 16.33
CA SER A 13 -5.42 11.42 16.99
C SER A 13 -6.90 11.77 17.22
N THR A 14 -7.22 12.94 17.76
CA THR A 14 -8.61 13.37 17.98
C THR A 14 -9.38 13.48 16.66
N TYR A 15 -8.79 14.06 15.61
CA TYR A 15 -9.41 14.18 14.29
C TYR A 15 -9.75 12.81 13.68
N PHE A 16 -8.80 11.86 13.73
CA PHE A 16 -9.04 10.52 13.20
C PHE A 16 -10.04 9.74 14.04
N THR A 17 -10.03 9.90 15.37
CA THR A 17 -11.03 9.29 16.26
C THR A 17 -12.45 9.80 15.94
N LEU A 18 -12.60 11.10 15.63
CA LEU A 18 -13.88 11.65 15.15
C LEU A 18 -14.33 11.04 13.81
N GLN A 19 -13.40 10.59 12.98
CA GLN A 19 -13.69 9.86 11.73
C GLN A 19 -13.79 8.33 11.91
N GLY A 20 -13.81 7.83 13.15
CA GLY A 20 -13.92 6.40 13.44
C GLY A 20 -12.69 5.59 13.00
N THR A 21 -11.54 6.23 12.81
CA THR A 21 -10.29 5.56 12.42
C THR A 21 -9.15 5.94 13.39
N THR A 22 -8.03 5.22 13.29
CA THR A 22 -6.81 5.57 14.04
C THR A 22 -5.78 6.13 13.09
N TYR A 23 -4.89 6.99 13.58
CA TYR A 23 -3.75 7.48 12.79
C TYR A 23 -2.98 6.33 12.12
N SER A 24 -2.72 5.25 12.87
CA SER A 24 -2.04 4.06 12.34
C SER A 24 -2.83 3.37 11.22
N ALA A 25 -4.16 3.27 11.35
CA ALA A 25 -5.01 2.72 10.31
C ALA A 25 -5.02 3.60 9.05
N TYR A 26 -5.04 4.92 9.22
CA TYR A 26 -4.94 5.88 8.13
C TYR A 26 -3.61 5.77 7.38
N ILE A 27 -2.48 5.74 8.09
CA ILE A 27 -1.16 5.57 7.48
C ILE A 27 -1.07 4.22 6.74
N ASN A 28 -1.58 3.13 7.33
CA ASN A 28 -1.57 1.83 6.66
C ASN A 28 -2.40 1.83 5.38
N ARG A 29 -3.55 2.51 5.37
CA ARG A 29 -4.36 2.72 4.18
C ARG A 29 -3.56 3.44 3.10
N LEU A 30 -2.94 4.59 3.42
CA LEU A 30 -2.13 5.34 2.46
C LEU A 30 -1.00 4.50 1.87
N ARG A 31 -0.34 3.67 2.69
CA ARG A 31 0.72 2.76 2.22
C ARG A 31 0.19 1.68 1.28
N VAL A 32 -1.01 1.14 1.54
CA VAL A 32 -1.66 0.16 0.66
C VAL A 32 -2.08 0.81 -0.66
N GLU A 33 -2.66 2.02 -0.63
CA GLU A 33 -3.01 2.78 -1.83
C GLU A 33 -1.76 3.08 -2.69
N HIS A 34 -0.66 3.46 -2.04
CA HIS A 34 0.62 3.68 -2.72
C HIS A 34 1.17 2.40 -3.35
N PHE A 35 1.07 1.25 -2.66
CA PHE A 35 1.43 -0.05 -3.24
C PHE A 35 0.63 -0.36 -4.51
N ILE A 36 -0.70 -0.17 -4.48
CA ILE A 36 -1.58 -0.44 -5.64
C ILE A 36 -1.18 0.43 -6.83
N HIS A 37 -0.92 1.71 -6.58
CA HIS A 37 -0.48 2.64 -7.61
C HIS A 37 0.85 2.21 -8.24
N GLN A 38 1.86 1.89 -7.42
CA GLN A 38 3.15 1.41 -7.92
C GLN A 38 3.04 0.08 -8.68
N TYR A 39 2.20 -0.84 -8.20
CA TYR A 39 1.95 -2.11 -8.88
C TYR A 39 1.41 -1.87 -10.30
N ARG A 40 0.35 -1.07 -10.43
CA ARG A 40 -0.27 -0.72 -11.72
C ARG A 40 0.70 -0.05 -12.68
N GLN A 41 1.52 0.89 -12.18
CA GLN A 41 2.52 1.56 -12.99
C GLN A 41 3.58 0.59 -13.52
N ARG A 42 4.09 -0.30 -12.67
CA ARG A 42 5.09 -1.30 -13.07
C ARG A 42 4.51 -2.32 -14.05
N GLU A 43 3.30 -2.81 -13.81
CA GLU A 43 2.62 -3.71 -14.76
C GLU A 43 2.38 -3.04 -16.13
N ALA A 44 1.97 -1.77 -16.13
CA ALA A 44 1.76 -1.02 -17.37
C ALA A 44 3.06 -0.85 -18.18
N GLN A 45 4.21 -0.69 -17.49
CA GLN A 45 5.53 -0.59 -18.11
C GLN A 45 5.99 -1.93 -18.71
N ILE A 46 5.76 -3.06 -18.03
CA ILE A 46 6.08 -4.40 -18.55
C ILE A 46 5.33 -4.69 -19.85
N GLY A 47 4.07 -4.26 -19.94
CA GLY A 47 3.25 -4.45 -21.14
C GLY A 47 3.67 -3.59 -22.34
N ALA A 48 4.50 -2.55 -22.15
CA ALA A 48 4.93 -1.62 -23.19
C ALA A 48 6.37 -1.87 -23.66
N ASP A 49 7.27 -2.28 -22.76
CA ASP A 49 8.70 -2.51 -23.02
C ASP A 49 9.12 -3.87 -22.42
N SER A 50 8.68 -4.96 -23.03
CA SER A 50 8.80 -6.32 -22.48
C SER A 50 10.23 -6.88 -22.42
N ASP A 51 11.24 -6.23 -23.03
CA ASP A 51 12.55 -6.86 -23.23
C ASP A 51 13.59 -6.50 -22.14
N SER A 52 13.31 -5.52 -21.26
CA SER A 52 14.33 -5.00 -20.31
C SER A 52 13.87 -4.84 -18.86
N LEU A 53 12.60 -5.12 -18.54
CA LEU A 53 12.08 -4.91 -17.18
C LEU A 53 12.24 -6.17 -16.31
N ARG A 54 13.04 -6.02 -15.25
CA ARG A 54 13.23 -7.05 -14.22
C ARG A 54 11.87 -7.42 -13.60
N PRO A 55 11.56 -8.71 -13.43
CA PRO A 55 10.37 -9.13 -12.69
C PRO A 55 10.44 -8.58 -11.27
N PHE A 56 9.38 -7.91 -10.82
CA PHE A 56 9.27 -7.37 -9.47
C PHE A 56 8.38 -8.28 -8.62
N THR A 57 8.69 -8.35 -7.33
CA THR A 57 7.88 -9.10 -6.37
C THR A 57 6.96 -8.19 -5.57
N ALA A 58 5.81 -8.71 -5.14
CA ALA A 58 4.92 -7.99 -4.22
C ALA A 58 5.62 -7.63 -2.89
N LEU A 59 6.63 -8.41 -2.49
CA LEU A 59 7.47 -8.13 -1.33
C LEU A 59 8.30 -6.85 -1.51
N GLU A 60 9.00 -6.72 -2.63
CA GLU A 60 9.82 -5.54 -2.92
C GLU A 60 8.98 -4.27 -2.98
N LEU A 61 7.80 -4.33 -3.61
CA LEU A 61 6.87 -3.21 -3.64
C LEU A 61 6.32 -2.88 -2.23
N ALA A 62 6.03 -3.89 -1.41
CA ALA A 62 5.58 -3.66 -0.04
C ALA A 62 6.66 -2.96 0.81
N GLN A 63 7.92 -3.35 0.63
CA GLN A 63 9.07 -2.70 1.27
C GLN A 63 9.22 -1.24 0.80
N GLN A 64 9.09 -0.98 -0.49
CA GLN A 64 9.10 0.38 -1.06
C GLN A 64 7.95 1.24 -0.51
N SER A 65 6.79 0.64 -0.23
CA SER A 65 5.64 1.30 0.39
C SER A 65 5.74 1.44 1.91
N GLY A 66 6.90 1.15 2.52
CA GLY A 66 7.18 1.41 3.93
C GLY A 66 6.76 0.30 4.90
N TYR A 67 6.55 -0.92 4.42
CA TYR A 67 6.34 -2.09 5.28
C TYR A 67 7.66 -2.83 5.55
N CYS A 68 7.97 -3.08 6.82
CA CYS A 68 9.15 -3.84 7.21
C CYS A 68 8.97 -5.36 7.03
N SER A 69 7.72 -5.83 6.96
CA SER A 69 7.38 -7.25 6.84
C SER A 69 6.19 -7.46 5.92
N TYR A 70 6.27 -8.53 5.11
CA TYR A 70 5.18 -8.96 4.24
C TYR A 70 3.93 -9.35 5.03
N SER A 71 4.07 -9.94 6.22
CA SER A 71 2.93 -10.37 7.03
C SER A 71 2.10 -9.17 7.50
N THR A 72 2.77 -8.09 7.92
CA THR A 72 2.11 -6.83 8.31
C THR A 72 1.43 -6.17 7.12
N PHE A 73 2.11 -6.14 5.98
CA PHE A 73 1.54 -5.66 4.73
C PHE A 73 0.30 -6.46 4.33
N SER A 74 0.40 -7.79 4.27
CA SER A 74 -0.67 -8.68 3.84
C SER A 74 -1.93 -8.53 4.71
N ALA A 75 -1.74 -8.41 6.03
CA ALA A 75 -2.84 -8.16 6.96
C ALA A 75 -3.51 -6.80 6.73
N ALA A 76 -2.71 -5.73 6.56
CA ALA A 76 -3.22 -4.39 6.28
C ALA A 76 -3.91 -4.31 4.91
N PHE A 77 -3.32 -4.96 3.90
CA PHE A 77 -3.85 -5.04 2.54
C PHE A 77 -5.20 -5.73 2.55
N LYS A 78 -5.30 -6.93 3.14
CA LYS A 78 -6.57 -7.67 3.25
C LYS A 78 -7.64 -6.89 4.03
N LYS A 79 -7.24 -6.20 5.11
CA LYS A 79 -8.17 -5.35 5.87
C LYS A 79 -8.73 -4.20 5.03
N PHE A 80 -7.93 -3.66 4.12
CA PHE A 80 -8.32 -2.51 3.30
C PHE A 80 -9.06 -2.92 2.01
N THR A 81 -8.54 -3.89 1.28
CA THR A 81 -9.08 -4.31 -0.02
C THR A 81 -10.13 -5.42 0.10
N GLY A 82 -10.20 -6.12 1.23
CA GLY A 82 -11.05 -7.31 1.43
C GLY A 82 -10.44 -8.60 0.86
N PHE A 83 -9.40 -8.51 0.04
CA PHE A 83 -8.79 -9.65 -0.66
C PHE A 83 -7.35 -9.90 -0.20
N SER A 84 -6.88 -11.14 -0.33
CA SER A 84 -5.44 -11.40 -0.18
C SER A 84 -4.68 -10.72 -1.32
N VAL A 85 -3.41 -10.39 -1.06
CA VAL A 85 -2.52 -9.77 -2.05
C VAL A 85 -2.45 -10.61 -3.33
N THR A 86 -2.34 -11.93 -3.20
CA THR A 86 -2.25 -12.86 -4.34
C THR A 86 -3.54 -12.91 -5.15
N THR A 87 -4.70 -12.98 -4.49
CA THR A 87 -6.00 -12.96 -5.17
C THR A 87 -6.21 -11.63 -5.90
N TRP A 88 -5.86 -10.51 -5.27
CA TRP A 88 -5.98 -9.19 -5.88
C TRP A 88 -5.06 -9.03 -7.11
N ILE A 89 -3.79 -9.44 -6.99
CA ILE A 89 -2.84 -9.44 -8.12
C ILE A 89 -3.39 -10.26 -9.29
N LYS A 90 -3.94 -11.44 -9.01
CA LYS A 90 -4.54 -12.30 -10.03
C LYS A 90 -5.71 -11.61 -10.73
N SER A 91 -6.64 -11.02 -9.97
CA SER A 91 -7.76 -10.28 -10.55
C SER A 91 -7.32 -9.06 -11.36
N GLU A 92 -6.25 -8.38 -10.94
CA GLU A 92 -5.72 -7.21 -11.65
C GLU A 92 -5.12 -7.60 -13.01
N ARG A 93 -4.52 -8.79 -13.10
CA ARG A 93 -3.98 -9.34 -14.36
C ARG A 93 -5.07 -9.90 -15.28
N GLU A 94 -6.17 -10.41 -14.72
CA GLU A 94 -7.30 -10.98 -15.47
C GLU A 94 -8.30 -9.92 -15.95
N SER A 95 -8.36 -8.75 -15.32
CA SER A 95 -9.25 -7.63 -15.73
C SER A 95 -8.70 -6.81 -16.91
N ARG A 96 -7.71 -7.34 -17.62
CA ARG A 96 -7.02 -6.71 -18.75
C ARG A 96 -7.25 -7.52 -20.01
#